data_AF-A0A7S2SL58-F1
#
_entry.id   AF-A0A7S2SL58-F1
#
_cell.length_a   1.000
_cell.length_b   1.000
_cell.length_c   1.000
_cell.angle_alpha   90.00
_cell.angle_beta   90.00
_cell.angle_gamma   90.00
#
_symmetry.space_group_name_H-M   'P 1'
#
loop_
_entity.id
_entity.type
_entity.pdbx_description
1 polymer ?
#
loop_
_entity_poly.entity_id
_entity_poly.type
_entity_poly.pdbx_seq_one_letter_code
_entity_poly.pdbx_strand_id
1 'polypeptide(L)'
;GVPPPTFHVMRSRASAGLWSALLWACIGPRAAVDLPRQYRSLEGLYLLGFLEDDPLEFDSWEEAAAVCSATDACVGFTGAQGGARFTLRASMYSMPSPTGETSFVKQALWRELSRIPDPRQLPEQMQRTLFMAVPPPVGPEASYLPPHTPGMQMEAPPAALPPSSPSLDRLAGTSFEAFSEERLAPVAEQLSHAFAAAEPFPHAVIDGLFPQELLEQVVEELPSMPAPNEEFCPRGWQCHNDEGTARKMASEAEDHWGPATRLAYSLLRSRPFLRFLEDLTGIPALISDPINVGGGIHLTQAGGSLRVHADFNRLLGRYQLDRRVNCFVYLNPSWTESWGGGLELWDRNMTTRHANVAPIFNRFVVFATSDFSFHGHPTPWNNTAHPRRSLAMYLYTNGGRPHEEIHGEPTCGMVNCMPFRHMSHSTRWQETPEFLTPADQRDQYEAEVRAAVEAEAASTLVDKLREVQ
;
A
#
# COMPACT_ATOMS: atom_id res chain seq x y z
N GLY A 1 33.85 -23.52 60.28
CA GLY A 1 32.77 -22.62 59.84
C GLY A 1 33.35 -21.23 59.73
N VAL A 2 33.64 -20.81 58.51
CA VAL A 2 34.33 -19.55 58.18
C VAL A 2 33.25 -18.48 57.92
N PRO A 3 33.25 -17.33 58.61
CA PRO A 3 32.49 -16.16 58.19
C PRO A 3 33.26 -15.41 57.08
N PRO A 4 32.59 -14.83 56.09
CA PRO A 4 33.27 -14.09 55.02
C PRO A 4 33.83 -12.75 55.53
N PRO A 5 34.99 -12.30 54.99
CA PRO A 5 35.61 -11.03 55.39
C PRO A 5 34.90 -9.83 54.75
N THR A 6 34.58 -8.84 55.58
CA THR A 6 34.22 -7.48 55.17
C THR A 6 35.46 -6.72 54.70
N PHE A 7 35.48 -6.28 53.44
CA PHE A 7 36.50 -5.38 52.92
C PHE A 7 36.07 -3.91 53.08
N HIS A 8 36.79 -3.17 53.92
CA HIS A 8 36.79 -1.71 53.91
C HIS A 8 37.82 -1.22 52.90
N VAL A 9 37.39 -0.52 51.84
CA VAL A 9 38.30 0.20 50.95
C VAL A 9 38.43 1.64 51.44
N MET A 10 39.59 1.96 52.02
CA MET A 10 40.07 3.33 52.18
C MET A 10 40.25 3.96 50.80
N ARG A 11 39.57 5.08 50.54
CA ARG A 11 39.87 5.94 49.39
C ARG A 11 41.15 6.73 49.68
N SER A 12 42.28 6.33 49.09
CA SER A 12 43.45 7.21 49.01
C SER A 12 43.34 8.09 47.76
N ARG A 13 43.36 9.41 47.98
CA ARG A 13 43.44 10.44 46.94
C ARG A 13 44.90 10.61 46.52
N ALA A 14 45.44 9.72 45.69
CA ALA A 14 46.72 9.97 44.99
C ALA A 14 47.00 8.88 43.95
N SER A 15 46.31 8.91 42.81
CA SER A 15 46.72 8.20 41.57
C SER A 15 45.83 8.44 40.36
N ALA A 16 44.71 9.17 40.50
CA ALA A 16 43.82 9.52 39.38
C ALA A 16 44.39 10.59 38.41
N GLY A 17 45.59 11.12 38.64
CA GLY A 17 46.16 12.20 37.84
C GLY A 17 46.86 11.76 36.55
N LEU A 18 47.49 10.57 36.53
CA LEU A 18 48.33 10.17 35.39
C LEU A 18 47.61 9.32 34.34
N TRP A 19 46.57 8.57 34.70
CA TRP A 19 45.76 7.83 33.72
C TRP A 19 44.74 8.71 32.99
N SER A 20 44.31 9.82 33.63
CA SER A 20 43.41 10.81 33.03
C SER A 20 44.12 11.63 31.94
N ALA A 21 45.43 11.88 32.08
CA ALA A 21 46.21 12.65 31.12
C ALA A 21 46.54 11.85 29.84
N LEU A 22 46.74 10.52 29.95
CA LEU A 22 46.95 9.66 28.79
C LEU A 22 45.66 9.35 28.01
N LEU A 23 44.50 9.29 28.68
CA LEU A 23 43.21 9.22 27.98
C LEU A 23 42.80 10.56 27.35
N TRP A 24 43.17 11.70 27.92
CA TRP A 24 42.94 13.01 27.29
C TRP A 24 43.91 13.33 26.14
N ALA A 25 45.08 12.70 26.09
CA ALA A 25 46.00 12.86 24.96
C ALA A 25 45.61 12.01 23.72
N CYS A 26 44.70 11.03 23.87
CA CYS A 26 44.14 10.25 22.75
C CYS A 26 42.77 10.78 22.28
N ILE A 27 42.16 11.70 23.03
CA ILE A 27 41.02 12.49 22.57
C ILE A 27 41.62 13.80 22.12
N GLY A 28 42.01 13.87 20.85
CA GLY A 28 42.39 15.13 20.21
C GLY A 28 41.34 16.21 20.51
N PRO A 29 41.71 17.50 20.48
CA PRO A 29 40.74 18.57 20.73
C PRO A 29 39.51 18.27 19.90
N ARG A 30 38.32 18.22 20.53
CA ARG A 30 37.05 18.22 19.80
C ARG A 30 37.18 19.37 18.82
N ALA A 31 37.36 19.04 17.54
CA ALA A 31 37.45 20.04 16.50
C ALA A 31 36.16 20.83 16.65
N ALA A 32 36.27 22.08 17.09
CA ALA A 32 35.23 23.04 16.83
C ALA A 32 35.15 23.05 15.31
N VAL A 33 34.13 22.36 14.79
CA VAL A 33 33.85 22.30 13.36
C VAL A 33 33.71 23.76 12.95
N ASP A 34 34.67 24.25 12.18
CA ASP A 34 34.69 25.63 11.70
C ASP A 34 33.61 25.70 10.59
N LEU A 35 32.36 25.71 11.04
CA LEU A 35 31.19 25.73 10.16
C LEU A 35 31.30 26.97 9.27
N PRO A 36 31.11 26.84 7.95
CA PRO A 36 31.09 27.98 7.06
C PRO A 36 30.01 28.92 7.57
N ARG A 37 30.31 30.23 7.57
CA ARG A 37 29.46 31.28 8.18
C ARG A 37 27.98 31.20 7.79
N GLN A 38 27.70 30.58 6.65
CA GLN A 38 26.38 30.31 6.10
C GLN A 38 25.55 29.23 6.83
N TYR A 39 26.05 28.55 7.88
CA TYR A 39 25.28 27.59 8.68
C TYR A 39 25.31 27.92 10.18
N ARG A 40 24.22 27.57 10.89
CA ARG A 40 24.11 27.62 12.35
C ARG A 40 23.77 26.25 12.92
N SER A 41 24.43 25.88 14.01
CA SER A 41 24.17 24.64 14.75
C SER A 41 22.91 24.75 15.60
N LEU A 42 22.11 23.68 15.60
CA LEU A 42 21.01 23.41 16.51
C LEU A 42 21.42 22.24 17.41
N GLU A 43 22.05 22.56 18.55
CA GLU A 43 22.54 21.55 19.49
C GLU A 43 21.38 20.81 20.14
N GLY A 44 21.45 19.47 20.10
CA GLY A 44 20.45 18.58 20.71
C GLY A 44 19.10 18.56 19.99
N LEU A 45 19.04 19.06 18.75
CA LEU A 45 17.84 19.03 17.90
C LEU A 45 18.13 18.34 16.56
N TYR A 46 17.16 17.56 16.12
CA TYR A 46 17.14 16.81 14.86
C TYR A 46 16.12 17.44 13.91
N LEU A 47 16.54 17.81 12.68
CA LEU A 47 15.64 18.32 11.64
C LEU A 47 14.87 17.18 10.96
N LEU A 48 13.60 17.43 10.67
CA LEU A 48 12.72 16.46 10.03
C LEU A 48 12.82 16.48 8.50
N GLY A 49 12.30 15.43 7.87
CA GLY A 49 12.19 15.30 6.42
C GLY A 49 13.52 15.07 5.70
N PHE A 50 13.52 14.20 4.71
CA PHE A 50 14.63 14.04 3.78
C PHE A 50 14.41 14.91 2.54
N LEU A 51 15.49 15.20 1.82
CA LEU A 51 15.42 15.98 0.59
C LEU A 51 14.81 15.18 -0.59
N GLU A 52 14.99 13.87 -0.57
CA GLU A 52 14.47 12.90 -1.55
C GLU A 52 13.81 11.73 -0.81
N ASP A 53 13.20 10.81 -1.56
CA ASP A 53 12.55 9.61 -1.00
C ASP A 53 13.53 8.74 -0.20
N ASP A 54 14.81 8.73 -0.63
CA ASP A 54 15.92 8.09 0.08
C ASP A 54 16.80 9.13 0.83
N PRO A 55 17.33 8.78 2.01
CA PRO A 55 18.26 9.64 2.74
C PRO A 55 19.56 9.87 1.95
N LEU A 56 19.81 11.11 1.54
CA LEU A 56 21.10 11.52 0.98
C LEU A 56 22.12 11.70 2.12
N GLU A 57 23.00 10.70 2.26
CA GLU A 57 24.06 10.64 3.28
C GLU A 57 25.43 11.01 2.71
N PHE A 58 26.24 11.69 3.53
CA PHE A 58 27.60 12.13 3.22
C PHE A 58 28.53 11.75 4.38
N ASP A 59 29.77 11.38 4.04
CA ASP A 59 30.79 11.01 5.01
C ASP A 59 31.49 12.23 5.64
N SER A 60 31.28 13.42 5.06
CA SER A 60 31.82 14.69 5.57
C SER A 60 30.75 15.79 5.61
N TRP A 61 30.88 16.71 6.56
CA TRP A 61 29.94 17.82 6.67
C TRP A 61 30.17 18.86 5.56
N GLU A 62 31.39 18.97 5.05
CA GLU A 62 31.78 19.86 3.95
C GLU A 62 31.01 19.51 2.67
N GLU A 63 30.92 18.23 2.33
CA GLU A 63 30.17 17.74 1.17
C GLU A 63 28.66 17.95 1.35
N ALA A 64 28.13 17.58 2.53
CA ALA A 64 26.72 17.84 2.86
C ALA A 64 26.38 19.33 2.75
N ALA A 65 27.24 20.20 3.28
CA ALA A 65 27.05 21.64 3.22
C ALA A 65 27.13 22.19 1.79
N ALA A 66 28.02 21.65 0.95
CA ALA A 66 28.15 22.06 -0.44
C ALA A 66 26.89 21.71 -1.25
N VAL A 67 26.42 20.47 -1.14
CA VAL A 67 25.21 19.99 -1.84
C VAL A 67 23.96 20.70 -1.32
N CYS A 68 23.84 20.86 0.00
CA CYS A 68 22.71 21.57 0.60
C CYS A 68 22.68 23.05 0.18
N SER A 69 23.82 23.73 0.14
CA SER A 69 23.90 25.13 -0.29
C SER A 69 23.52 25.32 -1.76
N ALA A 70 23.79 24.34 -2.61
CA ALA A 70 23.42 24.34 -4.03
C ALA A 70 21.95 23.95 -4.28
N THR A 71 21.24 23.46 -3.26
CA THR A 71 19.86 22.97 -3.41
C THR A 71 18.88 23.85 -2.64
N ASP A 72 17.98 24.51 -3.36
CA ASP A 72 17.01 25.46 -2.77
C ASP A 72 16.07 24.79 -1.75
N ALA A 73 15.64 23.55 -2.03
CA ALA A 73 14.77 22.78 -1.14
C ALA A 73 15.48 22.26 0.13
N CYS A 74 16.82 22.34 0.21
CA CYS A 74 17.54 21.92 1.40
C CYS A 74 17.51 23.00 2.48
N VAL A 75 17.00 22.68 3.67
CA VAL A 75 16.97 23.56 4.84
C VAL A 75 18.28 23.46 5.63
N GLY A 76 18.87 22.28 5.68
CA GLY A 76 20.07 22.00 6.46
C GLY A 76 20.48 20.53 6.37
N PHE A 77 21.38 20.11 7.26
CA PHE A 77 21.82 18.72 7.35
C PHE A 77 21.99 18.31 8.81
N THR A 78 21.86 17.03 9.10
CA THR A 78 21.97 16.48 10.46
C THR A 78 23.10 15.48 10.54
N GLY A 79 24.03 15.70 11.45
CA GLY A 79 25.12 14.78 11.75
C GLY A 79 24.72 13.74 12.78
N ALA A 80 24.98 12.47 12.50
CA ALA A 80 24.80 11.37 13.44
C ALA A 80 25.72 11.54 14.68
N GLN A 81 25.37 10.88 15.79
CA GLN A 81 26.17 10.91 17.01
C GLN A 81 27.62 10.47 16.72
N GLY A 82 28.60 11.34 17.04
CA GLY A 82 30.01 11.10 16.73
C GLY A 82 30.50 11.68 15.39
N GLY A 83 29.61 12.25 14.58
CA GLY A 83 29.97 13.04 13.40
C GLY A 83 30.46 12.24 12.19
N ALA A 84 30.21 10.93 12.16
CA ALA A 84 30.70 10.05 11.08
C ALA A 84 29.85 10.07 9.80
N ARG A 85 28.61 10.59 9.87
CA ARG A 85 27.69 10.71 8.73
C ARG A 85 26.77 11.91 8.86
N PHE A 86 26.45 12.52 7.72
CA PHE A 86 25.60 13.70 7.62
C PHE A 86 24.49 13.46 6.60
N THR A 87 23.24 13.74 6.97
CA THR A 87 22.08 13.54 6.09
C THR A 87 21.40 14.87 5.78
N LEU A 88 21.04 15.11 4.51
CA LEU A 88 20.34 16.34 4.11
C LEU A 88 18.88 16.35 4.56
N ARG A 89 18.38 17.55 4.87
CA ARG A 89 17.07 17.80 5.48
C ARG A 89 16.33 18.90 4.76
N ALA A 90 15.04 18.69 4.54
CA ALA A 90 14.17 19.62 3.81
C ALA A 90 13.14 20.34 4.69
N SER A 91 12.99 19.97 5.97
CA SER A 91 12.03 20.62 6.87
C SER A 91 12.70 21.62 7.82
N MET A 92 12.00 22.71 8.12
CA MET A 92 12.34 23.64 9.20
C MET A 92 11.85 23.16 10.57
N TYR A 93 11.02 22.12 10.62
CA TYR A 93 10.62 21.51 11.89
C TYR A 93 11.73 20.65 12.47
N SER A 94 11.90 20.75 13.78
CA SER A 94 12.90 20.00 14.53
C SER A 94 12.26 19.31 15.73
N MET A 95 12.97 18.34 16.28
CA MET A 95 12.58 17.62 17.50
C MET A 95 13.81 17.31 18.36
N PRO A 96 13.61 17.01 19.67
CA PRO A 96 14.71 16.62 20.54
C PRO A 96 15.46 15.43 19.95
N SER A 97 16.78 15.55 19.95
CA SER A 97 17.69 14.56 19.39
C SER A 97 17.60 13.23 20.17
N PRO A 98 17.15 12.11 19.54
CA PRO A 98 16.94 10.85 20.23
C PRO A 98 18.26 10.12 20.53
N THR A 99 19.30 10.32 19.72
CA THR A 99 20.59 9.65 19.88
C THR A 99 21.76 10.61 20.03
N GLY A 100 21.53 11.92 20.11
CA GLY A 100 22.59 12.93 20.28
C GLY A 100 23.14 13.46 18.96
N GLU A 101 22.37 13.33 17.88
CA GLU A 101 22.55 14.04 16.62
C GLU A 101 22.52 15.57 16.79
N THR A 102 23.26 16.26 15.92
CA THR A 102 23.30 17.73 15.84
C THR A 102 22.91 18.16 14.42
N SER A 103 22.00 19.12 14.31
CA SER A 103 21.59 19.67 13.01
C SER A 103 22.24 21.01 12.72
N PHE A 104 22.48 21.28 11.44
CA PHE A 104 23.09 22.52 10.94
C PHE A 104 22.15 23.13 9.88
N VAL A 105 21.65 24.34 10.13
CA VAL A 105 20.65 25.01 9.29
C VAL A 105 21.28 26.18 8.56
N LYS A 106 20.83 26.43 7.32
CA LYS A 106 21.25 27.62 6.56
C LYS A 106 20.95 28.90 7.34
N GLN A 107 21.94 29.79 7.44
CA GLN A 107 21.86 31.06 8.17
C GLN A 107 20.72 31.95 7.65
N ALA A 108 20.43 31.91 6.34
CA ALA A 108 19.35 32.65 5.72
C ALA A 108 17.96 32.29 6.31
N LEU A 109 17.77 31.04 6.71
CA LEU A 109 16.51 30.52 7.26
C LEU A 109 16.39 30.71 8.78
N TRP A 110 17.43 31.24 9.43
CA TRP A 110 17.47 31.34 10.89
C TRP A 110 16.34 32.19 11.47
N ARG A 111 15.94 33.27 10.79
CA ARG A 111 14.84 34.13 11.24
C ARG A 111 13.50 33.38 11.27
N GLU A 112 13.25 32.54 10.27
CA GLU A 112 12.01 31.75 10.18
C GLU A 112 12.02 30.64 11.22
N LEU A 113 13.14 29.93 11.35
CA LEU A 113 13.28 28.86 12.33
C LEU A 113 13.19 29.37 13.77
N SER A 114 13.69 30.58 14.06
CA SER A 114 13.57 31.20 15.39
C SER A 114 12.14 31.57 15.80
N ARG A 115 11.18 31.58 14.86
CA ARG A 115 9.75 31.76 15.15
C ARG A 115 9.06 30.44 15.52
N ILE A 116 9.68 29.31 15.21
CA ILE A 116 9.19 28.00 15.60
C ILE A 116 9.54 27.78 17.07
N PRO A 117 8.57 27.44 17.95
CA PRO A 117 8.85 27.13 19.34
C PRO A 117 9.88 26.00 19.45
N ASP A 118 10.87 26.17 20.34
CA ASP A 118 11.83 25.10 20.62
C ASP A 118 11.07 23.87 21.12
N PRO A 119 11.14 22.73 20.42
CA PRO A 119 10.33 21.56 20.75
C PRO A 119 10.67 21.01 22.14
N ARG A 120 11.86 21.29 22.69
CA ARG A 120 12.24 20.92 24.06
C ARG A 120 11.45 21.68 25.13
N GLN A 121 10.83 22.80 24.77
CA GLN A 121 9.99 23.62 25.66
C GLN A 121 8.51 23.28 25.55
N LEU A 122 8.11 22.43 24.60
CA LEU A 122 6.73 21.99 24.43
C LEU A 122 6.39 20.83 25.38
N PRO A 123 5.11 20.65 25.77
CA PRO A 123 4.68 19.49 26.55
C PRO A 123 5.01 18.16 25.84
N GLU A 124 5.38 17.11 26.59
CA GLU A 124 5.83 15.82 26.03
C GLU A 124 4.82 15.20 25.04
N GLN A 125 3.52 15.37 25.30
CA GLN A 125 2.45 14.91 24.41
C GLN A 125 2.47 15.63 23.05
N MET A 126 2.85 16.92 23.03
CA MET A 126 2.99 17.71 21.80
C MET A 126 4.31 17.41 21.08
N GLN A 127 5.38 17.09 21.82
CA GLN A 127 6.66 16.64 21.25
C GLN A 127 6.49 15.37 20.41
N ARG A 128 5.59 14.46 20.83
CA ARG A 128 5.28 13.21 20.11
C ARG A 128 4.44 13.40 18.85
N THR A 129 3.65 14.47 18.76
CA THR A 129 2.80 14.80 17.58
C THR A 129 3.51 15.58 16.48
N LEU A 130 4.69 16.17 16.74
CA LEU A 130 5.48 16.87 15.72
C LEU A 130 5.99 15.97 14.59
N PHE A 131 5.90 14.64 14.76
CA PHE A 131 6.17 13.64 13.72
C PHE A 131 5.22 13.72 12.50
N MET A 132 4.09 14.44 12.62
CA MET A 132 2.98 14.40 11.65
C MET A 132 2.64 15.74 11.00
N ALA A 133 3.40 16.81 11.26
CA ALA A 133 3.13 18.11 10.68
C ALA A 133 3.94 18.34 9.38
N VAL A 134 3.25 18.25 8.24
CA VAL A 134 3.72 18.83 6.97
C VAL A 134 3.61 20.36 7.09
N PRO A 135 4.62 21.16 6.73
CA PRO A 135 4.50 22.61 6.75
C PRO A 135 3.48 23.07 5.70
N PRO A 136 2.70 24.14 5.97
CA PRO A 136 1.97 24.81 4.89
C PRO A 136 2.99 25.40 3.89
N PRO A 137 2.64 25.48 2.59
CA PRO A 137 3.49 26.12 1.61
C PRO A 137 3.70 27.59 1.97
N VAL A 138 4.96 27.99 2.15
CA VAL A 138 5.34 29.40 2.22
C VAL A 138 5.44 29.90 0.78
N GLY A 139 4.36 30.52 0.30
CA GLY A 139 4.29 31.27 -0.95
C GLY A 139 3.70 32.66 -0.70
N PRO A 140 4.05 33.68 -1.50
CA PRO A 140 3.76 35.07 -1.16
C PRO A 140 2.26 35.38 -1.29
N GLU A 141 1.63 35.79 -0.20
CA GLU A 141 0.33 36.46 -0.22
C GLU A 141 0.46 37.80 -0.97
N ALA A 142 0.05 37.81 -2.25
CA ALA A 142 -0.45 39.02 -2.88
C ALA A 142 -1.90 39.20 -2.39
N SER A 143 -2.05 40.01 -1.35
CA SER A 143 -3.35 40.47 -0.86
C SER A 143 -3.86 41.61 -1.73
N TYR A 144 -4.94 41.40 -2.48
CA TYR A 144 -5.85 42.48 -2.88
C TYR A 144 -7.26 41.92 -3.08
N LEU A 145 -8.17 42.37 -2.23
CA LEU A 145 -9.62 42.33 -2.43
C LEU A 145 -10.17 43.75 -2.22
N PRO A 146 -11.36 44.07 -2.75
CA PRO A 146 -11.57 45.14 -3.73
C PRO A 146 -12.19 46.39 -3.09
N PRO A 147 -12.77 47.32 -3.87
CA PRO A 147 -14.23 47.34 -3.78
C PRO A 147 -15.04 47.84 -5.01
N HIS A 148 -16.33 47.47 -4.97
CA HIS A 148 -17.54 48.10 -5.54
C HIS A 148 -17.89 47.97 -7.04
N THR A 149 -18.98 47.21 -7.26
CA THR A 149 -20.01 47.18 -8.34
C THR A 149 -20.60 48.56 -8.72
N PRO A 150 -21.35 48.78 -9.84
CA PRO A 150 -22.33 47.85 -10.47
C PRO A 150 -22.58 47.93 -12.01
N GLY A 151 -23.28 46.93 -12.56
CA GLY A 151 -24.21 47.14 -13.69
C GLY A 151 -24.32 46.04 -14.75
N MET A 152 -25.57 45.59 -15.00
CA MET A 152 -26.11 44.93 -16.22
C MET A 152 -25.61 43.49 -16.51
N GLN A 153 -26.41 42.49 -16.90
CA GLN A 153 -27.79 42.36 -17.38
C GLN A 153 -28.25 40.90 -17.10
N MET A 154 -29.56 40.69 -16.91
CA MET A 154 -30.14 39.35 -16.77
C MET A 154 -30.14 38.63 -18.13
N GLU A 155 -29.43 37.51 -18.23
CA GLU A 155 -29.66 36.48 -19.24
C GLU A 155 -30.43 35.30 -18.63
N ALA A 156 -31.25 34.65 -19.47
CA ALA A 156 -32.17 33.58 -19.11
C ALA A 156 -31.45 32.37 -18.45
N PRO A 157 -32.12 31.63 -17.55
CA PRO A 157 -31.49 30.52 -16.85
C PRO A 157 -31.08 29.43 -17.86
N PRO A 158 -29.82 28.97 -17.86
CA PRO A 158 -29.43 27.81 -18.63
C PRO A 158 -30.18 26.59 -18.10
N ALA A 159 -30.47 25.66 -19.00
CA ALA A 159 -31.11 24.38 -18.71
C ALA A 159 -30.49 23.74 -17.46
N ALA A 160 -31.35 23.17 -16.60
CA ALA A 160 -30.96 22.54 -15.34
C ALA A 160 -29.72 21.66 -15.53
N LEU A 161 -28.64 22.04 -14.84
CA LEU A 161 -27.46 21.21 -14.70
C LEU A 161 -27.90 19.82 -14.18
N PRO A 162 -27.25 18.72 -14.62
CA PRO A 162 -27.47 17.40 -14.03
C PRO A 162 -27.25 17.49 -12.51
N PRO A 163 -27.88 16.60 -11.70
CA PRO A 163 -27.85 16.72 -10.25
C PRO A 163 -26.41 16.91 -9.78
N SER A 164 -26.15 18.04 -9.11
CA SER A 164 -24.84 18.37 -8.55
C SER A 164 -24.34 17.19 -7.74
N SER A 165 -23.07 16.79 -7.94
CA SER A 165 -22.42 15.73 -7.17
C SER A 165 -22.76 15.88 -5.68
N PRO A 166 -23.07 14.78 -4.97
CA PRO A 166 -23.43 14.86 -3.56
C PRO A 166 -22.32 15.55 -2.77
N SER A 167 -22.68 16.37 -1.78
CA SER A 167 -21.67 16.92 -0.88
C SER A 167 -20.93 15.78 -0.19
N LEU A 168 -19.62 15.95 0.05
CA LEU A 168 -18.81 14.95 0.75
C LEU A 168 -19.40 14.60 2.12
N ASP A 169 -20.02 15.56 2.81
CA ASP A 169 -20.68 15.32 4.11
C ASP A 169 -21.86 14.35 3.98
N ARG A 170 -22.69 14.52 2.95
CA ARG A 170 -23.80 13.60 2.68
C ARG A 170 -23.28 12.22 2.31
N LEU A 171 -22.27 12.17 1.44
CA LEU A 171 -21.65 10.92 0.99
C LEU A 171 -21.04 10.15 2.15
N ALA A 172 -20.33 10.86 3.05
CA ALA A 172 -19.75 10.29 4.26
C ALA A 172 -20.82 9.76 5.21
N GLY A 173 -21.89 10.54 5.45
CA GLY A 173 -23.00 10.13 6.32
C GLY A 173 -23.64 8.80 5.90
N THR A 174 -24.05 8.69 4.63
CA THR A 174 -24.64 7.45 4.09
C THR A 174 -23.65 6.29 4.09
N SER A 175 -22.36 6.59 3.89
CA SER A 175 -21.31 5.58 3.88
C SER A 175 -21.01 4.99 5.26
N PHE A 176 -21.00 5.82 6.30
CA PHE A 176 -20.80 5.35 7.67
C PHE A 176 -21.98 4.51 8.16
N GLU A 177 -23.21 4.85 7.78
CA GLU A 177 -24.39 4.03 8.07
C GLU A 177 -24.30 2.66 7.38
N ALA A 178 -23.94 2.64 6.09
CA ALA A 178 -23.77 1.41 5.32
C ALA A 178 -22.65 0.50 5.84
N PHE A 179 -21.66 1.04 6.53
CA PHE A 179 -20.54 0.31 7.14
C PHE A 179 -20.67 0.19 8.67
N SER A 180 -21.86 0.44 9.22
CA SER A 180 -22.13 0.23 10.64
C SER A 180 -22.09 -1.25 11.01
N GLU A 181 -21.79 -1.55 12.27
CA GLU A 181 -21.85 -2.92 12.79
C GLU A 181 -23.27 -3.51 12.64
N GLU A 182 -24.32 -2.69 12.81
CA GLU A 182 -25.71 -3.09 12.66
C GLU A 182 -26.02 -3.64 11.25
N ARG A 183 -25.44 -3.04 10.21
CA ARG A 183 -25.61 -3.49 8.82
C ARG A 183 -24.72 -4.67 8.48
N LEU A 184 -23.47 -4.67 8.94
CA LEU A 184 -22.46 -5.64 8.50
C LEU A 184 -22.50 -6.96 9.30
N ALA A 185 -22.79 -6.93 10.60
CA ALA A 185 -22.75 -8.14 11.43
C ALA A 185 -23.72 -9.24 10.95
N PRO A 186 -24.98 -8.95 10.56
CA PRO A 186 -25.89 -9.99 10.04
C PRO A 186 -25.39 -10.62 8.73
N VAL A 187 -24.68 -9.85 7.90
CA VAL A 187 -24.09 -10.36 6.66
C VAL A 187 -22.98 -11.37 6.95
N ALA A 188 -22.10 -11.07 7.91
CA ALA A 188 -21.07 -12.01 8.37
C ALA A 188 -21.68 -13.27 8.97
N GLU A 189 -22.67 -13.12 9.87
CA GLU A 189 -23.35 -14.25 10.50
C GLU A 189 -23.96 -15.20 9.46
N GLN A 190 -24.67 -14.64 8.47
CA GLN A 190 -25.32 -15.41 7.41
C GLN A 190 -24.33 -16.14 6.50
N LEU A 191 -23.17 -15.53 6.22
CA LEU A 191 -22.22 -16.03 5.21
C LEU A 191 -21.04 -16.81 5.78
N SER A 192 -20.73 -16.70 7.07
CA SER A 192 -19.52 -17.30 7.69
C SER A 192 -19.37 -18.80 7.41
N HIS A 193 -20.45 -19.59 7.57
CA HIS A 193 -20.41 -21.03 7.30
C HIS A 193 -20.20 -21.32 5.81
N ALA A 194 -20.87 -20.56 4.93
CA ALA A 194 -20.71 -20.72 3.48
C ALA A 194 -19.30 -20.32 3.02
N PHE A 195 -18.73 -19.26 3.60
CA PHE A 195 -17.36 -18.82 3.38
C PHE A 195 -16.38 -19.93 3.75
N ALA A 196 -16.49 -20.49 4.96
CA ALA A 196 -15.58 -21.52 5.45
C ALA A 196 -15.66 -22.83 4.63
N ALA A 197 -16.84 -23.16 4.10
CA ALA A 197 -17.07 -24.35 3.28
C ALA A 197 -16.85 -24.14 1.77
N ALA A 198 -16.46 -22.94 1.35
CA ALA A 198 -16.33 -22.63 -0.06
C ALA A 198 -15.09 -23.30 -0.68
N GLU A 199 -15.23 -23.78 -1.92
CA GLU A 199 -14.17 -24.42 -2.69
C GLU A 199 -13.76 -23.52 -3.86
N PRO A 200 -12.45 -23.38 -4.18
CA PRO A 200 -11.35 -24.27 -3.80
C PRO A 200 -10.62 -23.88 -2.49
N PHE A 201 -11.01 -22.76 -1.91
CA PHE A 201 -10.56 -22.27 -0.61
C PHE A 201 -11.60 -21.27 -0.07
N PRO A 202 -11.58 -20.95 1.24
CA PRO A 202 -12.61 -20.11 1.84
C PRO A 202 -12.74 -18.74 1.16
N HIS A 203 -13.92 -18.46 0.62
CA HIS A 203 -14.22 -17.23 -0.11
C HIS A 203 -15.70 -16.89 -0.08
N ALA A 204 -16.03 -15.61 -0.31
CA ALA A 204 -17.39 -15.12 -0.47
C ALA A 204 -17.46 -14.02 -1.54
N VAL A 205 -18.62 -13.94 -2.19
CA VAL A 205 -18.97 -12.91 -3.17
C VAL A 205 -20.24 -12.21 -2.68
N ILE A 206 -20.17 -10.89 -2.53
CA ILE A 206 -21.24 -10.07 -1.95
C ILE A 206 -21.51 -8.89 -2.87
N ASP A 207 -22.74 -8.78 -3.35
CA ASP A 207 -23.17 -7.67 -4.20
C ASP A 207 -23.82 -6.57 -3.36
N GLY A 208 -23.57 -5.31 -3.71
CA GLY A 208 -24.23 -4.17 -3.05
C GLY A 208 -23.73 -3.88 -1.64
N LEU A 209 -22.47 -4.20 -1.33
CA LEU A 209 -21.90 -3.94 -0.01
C LEU A 209 -21.64 -2.44 0.22
N PHE A 210 -21.36 -1.67 -0.84
CA PHE A 210 -21.12 -0.24 -0.74
C PHE A 210 -22.36 0.57 -1.13
N PRO A 211 -22.54 1.79 -0.60
CA PRO A 211 -23.44 2.75 -1.20
C PRO A 211 -23.09 2.95 -2.68
N GLN A 212 -24.08 2.90 -3.55
CA GLN A 212 -23.87 3.00 -4.98
C GLN A 212 -23.23 4.36 -5.34
N GLU A 213 -23.72 5.45 -4.75
CA GLU A 213 -23.22 6.79 -5.02
C GLU A 213 -21.74 6.96 -4.63
N LEU A 214 -21.26 6.24 -3.59
CA LEU A 214 -19.85 6.27 -3.22
C LEU A 214 -18.97 5.70 -4.32
N LEU A 215 -19.30 4.51 -4.82
CA LEU A 215 -18.49 3.86 -5.86
C LEU A 215 -18.60 4.57 -7.21
N GLU A 216 -19.72 5.24 -7.49
CA GLU A 216 -19.85 6.11 -8.65
C GLU A 216 -18.88 7.31 -8.55
N GLN A 217 -18.81 7.98 -7.39
CA GLN A 217 -17.83 9.05 -7.18
C GLN A 217 -16.38 8.54 -7.24
N VAL A 218 -16.10 7.34 -6.72
CA VAL A 218 -14.78 6.70 -6.87
C VAL A 218 -14.44 6.54 -8.36
N VAL A 219 -15.39 6.06 -9.17
CA VAL A 219 -15.19 5.89 -10.62
C VAL A 219 -14.89 7.20 -11.32
N GLU A 220 -15.55 8.29 -10.96
CA GLU A 220 -15.32 9.63 -11.52
C GLU A 220 -13.93 10.20 -11.17
N GLU A 221 -13.33 9.77 -10.05
CA GLU A 221 -11.98 10.18 -9.64
C GLU A 221 -10.86 9.41 -10.37
N LEU A 222 -11.18 8.32 -11.06
CA LEU A 222 -10.19 7.50 -11.76
C LEU A 222 -9.71 8.20 -13.04
N PRO A 223 -8.44 7.99 -13.44
CA PRO A 223 -7.91 8.59 -14.64
C PRO A 223 -8.71 8.15 -15.89
N SER A 224 -8.97 9.10 -16.78
CA SER A 224 -9.54 8.81 -18.08
C SER A 224 -8.55 7.99 -18.92
N MET A 225 -9.06 7.00 -19.64
CA MET A 225 -8.23 6.18 -20.50
C MET A 225 -7.88 6.94 -21.80
N PRO A 226 -6.64 6.79 -22.29
CA PRO A 226 -6.28 7.26 -23.63
C PRO A 226 -6.93 6.39 -24.71
N ALA A 227 -6.67 6.71 -25.97
CA ALA A 227 -7.18 5.96 -27.11
C ALA A 227 -6.76 4.48 -27.05
N PRO A 228 -7.53 3.56 -27.66
CA PRO A 228 -7.19 2.15 -27.70
C PRO A 228 -5.78 1.91 -28.26
N ASN A 229 -4.99 1.07 -27.59
CA ASN A 229 -3.61 0.69 -27.94
C ASN A 229 -2.51 1.71 -27.61
N GLU A 230 -2.82 2.81 -26.92
CA GLU A 230 -1.78 3.66 -26.33
C GLU A 230 -1.31 3.09 -24.99
N GLU A 231 0.01 2.98 -24.84
CA GLU A 231 0.62 2.66 -23.56
C GLU A 231 0.31 3.80 -22.59
N PHE A 232 -0.33 3.44 -21.47
CA PHE A 232 -0.80 4.41 -20.49
C PHE A 232 -0.24 4.06 -19.13
N CYS A 233 0.40 5.05 -18.52
CA CYS A 233 0.85 4.95 -17.14
C CYS A 233 0.65 6.32 -16.48
N PRO A 234 -0.42 6.50 -15.67
CA PRO A 234 -0.62 7.75 -14.98
C PRO A 234 0.57 8.05 -14.05
N ARG A 235 0.87 9.34 -13.86
CA ARG A 235 1.96 9.76 -12.97
C ARG A 235 1.70 9.25 -11.55
N GLY A 236 2.72 8.66 -10.92
CA GLY A 236 2.62 8.12 -9.55
C GLY A 236 1.95 6.75 -9.48
N TRP A 237 1.63 6.13 -10.62
CA TRP A 237 1.14 4.77 -10.68
C TRP A 237 2.26 3.80 -11.02
N GLN A 238 2.12 2.57 -10.55
CA GLN A 238 2.95 1.43 -10.92
C GLN A 238 2.33 0.77 -12.13
N CYS A 239 3.13 0.51 -13.16
CA CYS A 239 2.65 -0.02 -14.43
C CYS A 239 3.41 -1.30 -14.74
N HIS A 240 2.65 -2.38 -14.93
CA HIS A 240 3.15 -3.74 -15.02
C HIS A 240 2.82 -4.31 -16.39
N ASN A 241 3.86 -4.76 -17.08
CA ASN A 241 3.78 -5.42 -18.37
C ASN A 241 4.87 -6.50 -18.46
N ASP A 242 4.74 -7.50 -17.59
CA ASP A 242 5.64 -8.64 -17.43
C ASP A 242 4.92 -9.97 -17.76
N GLU A 243 5.65 -11.08 -17.67
CA GLU A 243 5.13 -12.41 -18.04
C GLU A 243 3.92 -12.85 -17.20
N GLY A 244 3.78 -12.34 -15.98
CA GLY A 244 2.66 -12.60 -15.06
C GLY A 244 1.49 -11.63 -15.22
N THR A 245 1.80 -10.42 -15.70
CA THR A 245 0.91 -9.27 -15.63
C THR A 245 0.98 -8.47 -16.92
N ALA A 246 -0.09 -8.43 -17.71
CA ALA A 246 -0.16 -7.65 -18.93
C ALA A 246 -1.03 -6.40 -18.73
N ARG A 247 -0.49 -5.23 -19.11
CA ARG A 247 -1.21 -3.93 -19.14
C ARG A 247 -2.00 -3.61 -17.86
N LYS A 248 -1.44 -3.95 -16.70
CA LYS A 248 -2.01 -3.65 -15.37
C LYS A 248 -1.35 -2.39 -14.82
N MET A 249 -2.14 -1.54 -14.19
CA MET A 249 -1.66 -0.39 -13.43
C MET A 249 -2.18 -0.50 -12.00
N ALA A 250 -1.38 -0.04 -11.04
CA ALA A 250 -1.75 0.05 -9.64
C ALA A 250 -1.41 1.43 -9.08
N SER A 251 -2.27 1.98 -8.25
CA SER A 251 -1.98 3.14 -7.42
C SER A 251 -2.09 2.73 -5.96
N GLU A 252 -1.02 2.95 -5.20
CA GLU A 252 -0.94 2.61 -3.77
C GLU A 252 -0.90 3.87 -2.89
N ALA A 253 -0.58 5.02 -3.51
CA ALA A 253 -0.32 6.30 -2.87
C ALA A 253 -1.62 7.08 -2.63
N GLU A 254 -2.15 6.96 -1.42
CA GLU A 254 -3.47 7.53 -1.04
C GLU A 254 -3.55 9.05 -1.09
N ASP A 255 -2.41 9.73 -0.98
CA ASP A 255 -2.29 11.18 -1.07
C ASP A 255 -2.62 11.71 -2.47
N HIS A 256 -2.51 10.87 -3.50
CA HIS A 256 -2.89 11.19 -4.87
C HIS A 256 -4.34 10.80 -5.21
N TRP A 257 -5.08 10.20 -4.28
CA TRP A 257 -6.47 9.79 -4.53
C TRP A 257 -7.46 10.90 -4.19
N GLY A 258 -8.58 10.90 -4.92
CA GLY A 258 -9.67 11.81 -4.65
C GLY A 258 -10.40 11.49 -3.33
N PRO A 259 -11.20 12.44 -2.81
CA PRO A 259 -11.86 12.32 -1.52
C PRO A 259 -12.81 11.11 -1.41
N ALA A 260 -13.54 10.74 -2.45
CA ALA A 260 -14.43 9.59 -2.43
C ALA A 260 -13.64 8.27 -2.34
N THR A 261 -12.54 8.15 -3.08
CA THR A 261 -11.65 6.98 -3.02
C THR A 261 -11.00 6.84 -1.65
N ARG A 262 -10.54 7.95 -1.06
CA ARG A 262 -10.00 7.96 0.31
C ARG A 262 -11.05 7.62 1.35
N LEU A 263 -12.30 8.07 1.17
CA LEU A 263 -13.42 7.68 2.02
C LEU A 263 -13.68 6.17 1.92
N ALA A 264 -13.78 5.62 0.71
CA ALA A 264 -13.99 4.17 0.50
C ALA A 264 -12.89 3.32 1.16
N TYR A 265 -11.62 3.72 1.03
CA TYR A 265 -10.51 3.05 1.71
C TYR A 265 -10.56 3.20 3.22
N SER A 266 -10.95 4.36 3.73
CA SER A 266 -11.12 4.58 5.18
C SER A 266 -12.19 3.65 5.77
N LEU A 267 -13.27 3.40 5.03
CA LEU A 267 -14.31 2.42 5.42
C LEU A 267 -13.76 0.99 5.43
N LEU A 268 -13.00 0.62 4.39
CA LEU A 268 -12.32 -0.69 4.29
C LEU A 268 -11.26 -0.92 5.38
N ARG A 269 -10.79 0.13 6.05
CA ARG A 269 -9.87 0.03 7.22
C ARG A 269 -10.55 0.28 8.56
N SER A 270 -11.85 0.58 8.55
CA SER A 270 -12.58 0.96 9.76
C SER A 270 -12.76 -0.24 10.70
N ARG A 271 -12.86 0.02 12.00
CA ARG A 271 -13.07 -1.04 13.00
C ARG A 271 -14.33 -1.88 12.72
N PRO A 272 -15.50 -1.30 12.35
CA PRO A 272 -16.68 -2.09 11.99
C PRO A 272 -16.42 -3.05 10.83
N PHE A 273 -15.71 -2.60 9.80
CA PHE A 273 -15.38 -3.46 8.66
C PHE A 273 -14.37 -4.56 9.01
N LEU A 274 -13.33 -4.22 9.78
CA LEU A 274 -12.40 -5.24 10.29
C LEU A 274 -13.14 -6.28 11.14
N ARG A 275 -14.10 -5.85 11.98
CA ARG A 275 -14.90 -6.78 12.79
C ARG A 275 -15.76 -7.69 11.92
N PHE A 276 -16.43 -7.12 10.92
CA PHE A 276 -17.18 -7.87 9.93
C PHE A 276 -16.33 -8.94 9.26
N LEU A 277 -15.09 -8.62 8.87
CA LEU A 277 -14.18 -9.61 8.28
C LEU A 277 -13.69 -10.66 9.27
N GLU A 278 -13.41 -10.28 10.52
CA GLU A 278 -13.07 -11.24 11.58
C GLU A 278 -14.20 -12.26 11.80
N ASP A 279 -15.44 -11.79 11.89
CA ASP A 279 -16.62 -12.63 12.10
C ASP A 279 -16.96 -13.47 10.85
N LEU A 280 -16.81 -12.92 9.64
CA LEU A 280 -17.05 -13.64 8.38
C LEU A 280 -16.02 -14.74 8.15
N THR A 281 -14.74 -14.44 8.36
CA THR A 281 -13.63 -15.33 8.01
C THR A 281 -13.22 -16.27 9.14
N GLY A 282 -13.60 -15.95 10.38
CA GLY A 282 -13.11 -16.64 11.58
C GLY A 282 -11.64 -16.34 11.91
N ILE A 283 -11.00 -15.39 11.23
CA ILE A 283 -9.61 -15.00 11.47
C ILE A 283 -9.60 -13.77 12.40
N PRO A 284 -9.15 -13.91 13.65
CA PRO A 284 -9.18 -12.80 14.61
C PRO A 284 -8.00 -11.85 14.43
N ALA A 285 -8.12 -10.66 15.01
CA ALA A 285 -7.06 -9.65 15.11
C ALA A 285 -6.52 -9.21 13.74
N LEU A 286 -7.42 -8.99 12.79
CA LEU A 286 -7.06 -8.52 11.46
C LEU A 286 -6.54 -7.08 11.52
N ILE A 287 -5.41 -6.86 10.83
CA ILE A 287 -4.72 -5.59 10.69
C ILE A 287 -4.81 -5.20 9.22
N SER A 288 -5.41 -4.04 8.92
CA SER A 288 -5.44 -3.51 7.55
C SER A 288 -4.04 -3.13 7.07
N ASP A 289 -3.76 -3.32 5.78
CA ASP A 289 -2.52 -2.84 5.17
C ASP A 289 -2.30 -1.33 5.43
N PRO A 290 -1.20 -0.94 6.09
CA PRO A 290 -0.93 0.46 6.37
C PRO A 290 -0.31 1.23 5.20
N ILE A 291 0.14 0.55 4.13
CA ILE A 291 0.88 1.17 3.02
C ILE A 291 0.46 0.68 1.63
N ASN A 292 -0.53 -0.22 1.53
CA ASN A 292 -1.11 -0.72 0.28
C ASN A 292 -0.16 -1.45 -0.68
N VAL A 293 0.87 -2.14 -0.18
CA VAL A 293 1.80 -2.84 -1.09
C VAL A 293 1.07 -3.91 -1.90
N GLY A 294 1.11 -3.77 -3.23
CA GLY A 294 0.39 -4.56 -4.22
C GLY A 294 -1.13 -4.35 -4.24
N GLY A 295 -1.65 -3.47 -3.39
CA GLY A 295 -3.08 -3.19 -3.18
C GLY A 295 -3.50 -1.92 -3.90
N GLY A 296 -4.44 -1.18 -3.31
CA GLY A 296 -4.87 0.10 -3.85
C GLY A 296 -5.79 0.00 -5.07
N ILE A 297 -5.77 1.03 -5.91
CA ILE A 297 -6.58 1.08 -7.12
C ILE A 297 -5.90 0.29 -8.22
N HIS A 298 -6.59 -0.68 -8.82
CA HIS A 298 -6.09 -1.43 -9.97
C HIS A 298 -6.88 -1.12 -11.23
N LEU A 299 -6.14 -0.90 -12.32
CA LEU A 299 -6.68 -0.75 -13.67
C LEU A 299 -6.05 -1.79 -14.60
N THR A 300 -6.81 -2.36 -15.52
CA THR A 300 -6.28 -3.24 -16.57
C THR A 300 -6.83 -2.81 -17.92
N GLN A 301 -5.95 -2.46 -18.87
CA GLN A 301 -6.37 -2.02 -20.20
C GLN A 301 -6.87 -3.19 -21.06
N ALA A 302 -7.46 -2.88 -22.21
CA ALA A 302 -7.79 -3.89 -23.22
C ALA A 302 -6.55 -4.73 -23.58
N GLY A 303 -6.73 -6.05 -23.68
CA GLY A 303 -5.69 -7.05 -23.86
C GLY A 303 -4.88 -7.37 -22.60
N GLY A 304 -5.13 -6.68 -21.48
CA GLY A 304 -4.43 -6.94 -20.22
C GLY A 304 -5.03 -8.11 -19.44
N SER A 305 -4.19 -8.74 -18.63
CA SER A 305 -4.52 -9.93 -17.84
C SER A 305 -3.62 -10.05 -16.61
N LEU A 306 -4.05 -10.83 -15.62
CA LEU A 306 -3.22 -11.26 -14.50
C LEU A 306 -3.29 -12.78 -14.43
N ARG A 307 -2.15 -13.45 -14.65
CA ARG A 307 -2.09 -14.91 -14.64
C ARG A 307 -2.49 -15.47 -13.27
N VAL A 308 -2.87 -16.74 -13.26
CA VAL A 308 -3.21 -17.45 -12.02
C VAL A 308 -1.97 -17.54 -11.13
N HIS A 309 -2.12 -17.13 -9.88
CA HIS A 309 -1.07 -17.07 -8.88
C HIS A 309 -1.59 -17.21 -7.45
N ALA A 310 -0.70 -17.54 -6.53
CA ALA A 310 -0.87 -17.26 -5.11
C ALA A 310 -0.07 -16.01 -4.74
N ASP A 311 -0.65 -15.18 -3.90
CA ASP A 311 -0.05 -13.90 -3.49
C ASP A 311 1.15 -14.08 -2.55
N PHE A 312 1.98 -13.05 -2.46
CA PHE A 312 2.96 -12.99 -1.38
C PHE A 312 2.25 -12.87 -0.03
N ASN A 313 2.72 -13.65 0.92
CA ASN A 313 2.01 -13.88 2.16
C ASN A 313 2.60 -13.10 3.36
N ARG A 314 3.56 -12.20 3.11
CA ARG A 314 4.24 -11.42 4.15
C ARG A 314 4.50 -9.97 3.75
N LEU A 315 4.18 -9.04 4.65
CA LEU A 315 4.62 -7.65 4.61
C LEU A 315 5.89 -7.50 5.46
N LEU A 316 7.03 -7.72 4.83
CA LEU A 316 8.35 -7.71 5.46
C LEU A 316 8.86 -6.28 5.73
N GLY A 317 9.83 -6.16 6.63
CA GLY A 317 10.48 -4.89 6.97
C GLY A 317 10.05 -4.40 8.35
N ARG A 318 9.51 -3.18 8.43
CA ARG A 318 9.09 -2.59 9.72
C ARG A 318 7.84 -3.22 10.33
N TYR A 319 7.03 -3.92 9.54
CA TYR A 319 5.72 -4.42 9.94
C TYR A 319 5.72 -5.89 10.36
N GLN A 320 6.45 -6.75 9.64
CA GLN A 320 6.56 -8.19 9.94
C GLN A 320 5.19 -8.86 10.09
N LEU A 321 4.27 -8.57 9.15
CA LEU A 321 2.90 -9.05 9.18
C LEU A 321 2.68 -10.19 8.16
N ASP A 322 1.83 -11.15 8.50
CA ASP A 322 1.44 -12.25 7.61
C ASP A 322 0.07 -11.96 6.98
N ARG A 323 -0.03 -11.94 5.65
CA ARG A 323 -1.28 -11.67 4.93
C ARG A 323 -2.27 -12.79 5.20
N ARG A 324 -3.54 -12.49 5.47
CA ARG A 324 -4.56 -13.47 5.84
C ARG A 324 -5.78 -13.44 4.94
N VAL A 325 -6.15 -12.25 4.48
CA VAL A 325 -7.39 -12.02 3.76
C VAL A 325 -7.13 -11.03 2.64
N ASN A 326 -7.64 -11.36 1.45
CA ASN A 326 -7.70 -10.46 0.32
C ASN A 326 -9.13 -10.00 0.11
N CYS A 327 -9.28 -8.73 -0.24
CA CYS A 327 -10.55 -8.08 -0.51
C CYS A 327 -10.47 -7.33 -1.85
N PHE A 328 -11.43 -7.55 -2.73
CA PHE A 328 -11.57 -6.85 -4.00
C PHE A 328 -12.95 -6.21 -4.11
N VAL A 329 -13.00 -4.96 -4.59
CA VAL A 329 -14.25 -4.26 -4.94
C VAL A 329 -14.21 -3.93 -6.42
N TYR A 330 -15.17 -4.40 -7.19
CA TYR A 330 -15.21 -4.14 -8.63
C TYR A 330 -16.00 -2.88 -8.98
N LEU A 331 -15.46 -2.12 -9.94
CA LEU A 331 -15.94 -0.79 -10.32
C LEU A 331 -16.32 -0.71 -11.82
N ASN A 332 -16.85 -1.79 -12.39
CA ASN A 332 -17.11 -1.91 -13.83
C ASN A 332 -18.62 -1.86 -14.13
N PRO A 333 -19.20 -0.67 -14.35
CA PRO A 333 -20.61 -0.55 -14.71
C PRO A 333 -20.85 -1.17 -16.09
N SER A 334 -22.03 -1.80 -16.26
CA SER A 334 -22.45 -2.41 -17.53
C SER A 334 -21.51 -3.49 -18.08
N TRP A 335 -20.78 -4.18 -17.20
CA TRP A 335 -19.95 -5.31 -17.61
C TRP A 335 -20.78 -6.40 -18.32
N THR A 336 -20.17 -7.04 -19.31
CA THR A 336 -20.75 -8.19 -20.03
C THR A 336 -19.72 -9.32 -20.11
N GLU A 337 -20.20 -10.56 -20.22
CA GLU A 337 -19.33 -11.75 -20.33
C GLU A 337 -18.29 -11.64 -21.47
N SER A 338 -18.67 -10.98 -22.58
CA SER A 338 -17.80 -10.79 -23.75
C SER A 338 -16.53 -9.97 -23.48
N TRP A 339 -16.50 -9.21 -22.38
CA TRP A 339 -15.32 -8.42 -21.99
C TRP A 339 -14.29 -9.25 -21.21
N GLY A 340 -14.62 -10.45 -20.76
CA GLY A 340 -13.72 -11.27 -19.95
C GLY A 340 -13.33 -10.60 -18.61
N GLY A 341 -12.11 -10.85 -18.14
CA GLY A 341 -11.58 -10.26 -16.91
C GLY A 341 -12.20 -10.76 -15.60
N GLY A 342 -12.93 -11.88 -15.64
CA GLY A 342 -13.41 -12.58 -14.46
C GLY A 342 -12.28 -13.08 -13.56
N LEU A 343 -12.51 -13.02 -12.25
CA LEU A 343 -11.58 -13.58 -11.26
C LEU A 343 -11.79 -15.08 -11.17
N GLU A 344 -10.83 -15.83 -11.67
CA GLU A 344 -10.81 -17.28 -11.57
C GLU A 344 -10.20 -17.73 -10.24
N LEU A 345 -10.83 -18.71 -9.60
CA LEU A 345 -10.32 -19.38 -8.40
C LEU A 345 -10.02 -20.85 -8.74
N TRP A 346 -8.81 -21.29 -8.43
CA TRP A 346 -8.26 -22.57 -8.84
C TRP A 346 -7.93 -23.45 -7.64
N ASP A 347 -8.02 -24.76 -7.84
CA ASP A 347 -7.65 -25.75 -6.82
C ASP A 347 -6.16 -25.69 -6.46
N ARG A 348 -5.80 -26.33 -5.34
CA ARG A 348 -4.42 -26.36 -4.82
C ARG A 348 -3.39 -26.87 -5.83
N ASN A 349 -3.81 -27.70 -6.80
CA ASN A 349 -2.92 -28.23 -7.83
C ASN A 349 -2.93 -27.42 -9.13
N MET A 350 -3.74 -26.34 -9.22
CA MET A 350 -3.97 -25.55 -10.43
C MET A 350 -4.38 -26.39 -11.66
N THR A 351 -5.16 -27.44 -11.43
CA THR A 351 -5.67 -28.33 -12.49
C THR A 351 -7.11 -27.99 -12.87
N THR A 352 -7.89 -27.48 -11.92
CA THR A 352 -9.32 -27.22 -12.12
C THR A 352 -9.67 -25.82 -11.65
N ARG A 353 -10.34 -25.07 -12.52
CA ARG A 353 -11.00 -23.81 -12.17
C ARG A 353 -12.36 -24.10 -11.52
N HIS A 354 -12.49 -23.78 -10.24
CA HIS A 354 -13.72 -24.00 -9.47
C HIS A 354 -14.72 -22.84 -9.56
N ALA A 355 -14.21 -21.61 -9.72
CA ALA A 355 -15.06 -20.43 -9.82
C ALA A 355 -14.52 -19.43 -10.86
N ASN A 356 -15.44 -18.66 -11.44
CA ASN A 356 -15.14 -17.49 -12.27
C ASN A 356 -16.07 -16.35 -11.85
N VAL A 357 -15.55 -15.38 -11.09
CA VAL A 357 -16.34 -14.29 -10.51
C VAL A 357 -16.34 -13.11 -11.46
N ALA A 358 -17.50 -12.79 -12.02
CA ALA A 358 -17.68 -11.64 -12.90
C ALA A 358 -17.35 -10.32 -12.17
N PRO A 359 -16.54 -9.42 -12.75
CA PRO A 359 -16.08 -8.20 -12.09
C PRO A 359 -17.10 -7.06 -12.22
N ILE A 360 -18.37 -7.33 -11.92
CA ILE A 360 -19.46 -6.37 -12.06
C ILE A 360 -19.39 -5.25 -11.00
N PHE A 361 -19.95 -4.09 -11.31
CA PHE A 361 -19.98 -2.96 -10.38
C PHE A 361 -20.58 -3.30 -9.02
N ASN A 362 -19.93 -2.81 -7.94
CA ASN A 362 -20.32 -3.00 -6.53
C ASN A 362 -20.38 -4.46 -6.08
N ARG A 363 -19.63 -5.34 -6.76
CA ARG A 363 -19.33 -6.68 -6.27
C ARG A 363 -18.08 -6.65 -5.40
N PHE A 364 -18.24 -7.10 -4.17
CA PHE A 364 -17.18 -7.34 -3.22
C PHE A 364 -16.82 -8.82 -3.21
N VAL A 365 -15.53 -9.13 -3.30
CA VAL A 365 -15.00 -10.49 -3.19
C VAL A 365 -14.01 -10.51 -2.04
N VAL A 366 -14.13 -11.52 -1.19
CA VAL A 366 -13.21 -11.76 -0.07
C VAL A 366 -12.81 -13.22 -0.02
N PHE A 367 -11.55 -13.48 0.27
CA PHE A 367 -11.05 -14.86 0.46
C PHE A 367 -9.90 -14.91 1.46
N ALA A 368 -9.82 -16.05 2.15
CA ALA A 368 -8.67 -16.38 2.98
C ALA A 368 -7.49 -16.71 2.06
N THR A 369 -6.33 -16.14 2.36
CA THR A 369 -5.11 -16.40 1.60
C THR A 369 -4.39 -17.60 2.16
N SER A 370 -3.59 -18.26 1.33
CA SER A 370 -2.62 -19.30 1.72
C SER A 370 -1.55 -19.40 0.63
N ASP A 371 -0.58 -20.31 0.77
CA ASP A 371 0.39 -20.58 -0.30
C ASP A 371 -0.26 -21.24 -1.54
N PHE A 372 -1.54 -21.62 -1.45
CA PHE A 372 -2.29 -22.34 -2.48
C PHE A 372 -3.66 -21.73 -2.78
N SER A 373 -3.90 -20.47 -2.36
CA SER A 373 -5.10 -19.72 -2.75
C SER A 373 -4.92 -19.16 -4.16
N PHE A 374 -4.89 -20.04 -5.16
CA PHE A 374 -4.59 -19.70 -6.55
C PHE A 374 -5.74 -18.94 -7.21
N HIS A 375 -5.45 -17.76 -7.72
CA HIS A 375 -6.42 -16.88 -8.35
C HIS A 375 -5.80 -15.98 -9.41
N GLY A 376 -6.62 -15.43 -10.30
CA GLY A 376 -6.16 -14.49 -11.33
C GLY A 376 -7.30 -14.10 -12.27
N HIS A 377 -7.01 -13.27 -13.27
CA HIS A 377 -7.91 -13.09 -14.42
C HIS A 377 -7.11 -13.38 -15.71
N PRO A 378 -6.86 -14.67 -16.03
CA PRO A 378 -6.01 -15.02 -17.16
C PRO A 378 -6.67 -14.72 -18.52
N THR A 379 -8.00 -14.69 -18.58
CA THR A 379 -8.73 -14.26 -19.78
C THR A 379 -8.56 -12.74 -19.97
N PRO A 380 -7.94 -12.28 -21.07
CA PRO A 380 -7.67 -10.86 -21.28
C PRO A 380 -8.94 -10.01 -21.28
N TRP A 381 -8.81 -8.80 -20.73
CA TRP A 381 -9.87 -7.81 -20.75
C TRP A 381 -10.13 -7.30 -22.17
N ASN A 382 -11.38 -7.31 -22.62
CA ASN A 382 -11.74 -7.00 -24.01
C ASN A 382 -12.71 -5.81 -24.12
N ASN A 383 -12.51 -4.77 -23.31
CA ASN A 383 -13.19 -3.48 -23.50
C ASN A 383 -12.16 -2.38 -23.73
N THR A 384 -12.22 -1.74 -24.89
CA THR A 384 -11.32 -0.67 -25.31
C THR A 384 -11.76 0.72 -24.85
N ALA A 385 -13.03 0.90 -24.48
CA ALA A 385 -13.56 2.17 -24.00
C ALA A 385 -13.26 2.40 -22.51
N HIS A 386 -13.27 1.31 -21.74
CA HIS A 386 -13.10 1.36 -20.29
C HIS A 386 -12.14 0.27 -19.84
N PRO A 387 -11.22 0.57 -18.91
CA PRO A 387 -10.35 -0.44 -18.33
C PRO A 387 -11.18 -1.30 -17.37
N ARG A 388 -10.67 -2.49 -17.03
CA ARG A 388 -11.12 -3.24 -15.85
C ARG A 388 -10.65 -2.49 -14.61
N ARG A 389 -11.56 -2.22 -13.68
CA ARG A 389 -11.33 -1.40 -12.48
C ARG A 389 -11.66 -2.19 -11.23
N SER A 390 -10.78 -2.11 -10.24
CA SER A 390 -11.03 -2.65 -8.91
C SER A 390 -10.27 -1.88 -7.83
N LEU A 391 -10.78 -1.92 -6.61
CA LEU A 391 -10.01 -1.61 -5.40
C LEU A 391 -9.54 -2.92 -4.78
N ALA A 392 -8.30 -2.96 -4.30
CA ALA A 392 -7.72 -4.11 -3.62
C ALA A 392 -7.24 -3.72 -2.22
N MET A 393 -7.63 -4.51 -1.22
CA MET A 393 -7.22 -4.35 0.17
C MET A 393 -6.73 -5.69 0.71
N TYR A 394 -5.64 -5.66 1.46
CA TYR A 394 -5.09 -6.83 2.12
C TYR A 394 -5.09 -6.65 3.62
N LEU A 395 -5.40 -7.73 4.31
CA LEU A 395 -5.45 -7.76 5.76
C LEU A 395 -4.50 -8.82 6.27
N TYR A 396 -3.92 -8.54 7.43
CA TYR A 396 -2.82 -9.30 7.98
C TYR A 396 -3.09 -9.66 9.42
N THR A 397 -2.30 -10.59 9.95
CA THR A 397 -2.15 -10.82 11.39
C THR A 397 -0.69 -10.68 11.78
N ASN A 398 -0.45 -10.56 13.08
CA ASN A 398 0.88 -10.70 13.65
C ASN A 398 0.97 -12.05 14.38
N GLY A 399 2.12 -12.71 14.33
CA GLY A 399 2.37 -13.96 15.05
C GLY A 399 2.37 -15.23 14.20
N GLY A 400 2.49 -15.14 12.88
CA GLY A 400 2.59 -16.29 11.99
C GLY A 400 1.25 -16.74 11.39
N ARG A 401 1.29 -17.91 10.74
CA ARG A 401 0.14 -18.54 10.07
C ARG A 401 -0.04 -19.98 10.55
N PRO A 402 -1.26 -20.55 10.48
CA PRO A 402 -1.48 -21.98 10.67
C PRO A 402 -0.63 -22.80 9.70
N HIS A 403 -0.10 -23.93 10.17
CA HIS A 403 0.78 -24.78 9.37
C HIS A 403 0.09 -25.31 8.10
N GLU A 404 -1.22 -25.55 8.17
CA GLU A 404 -2.08 -26.01 7.06
C GLU A 404 -2.02 -25.09 5.82
N GLU A 405 -1.68 -23.82 6.02
CA GLU A 405 -1.71 -22.77 5.00
C GLU A 405 -0.36 -22.51 4.33
N ILE A 406 0.70 -23.16 4.82
CA ILE A 406 2.07 -22.99 4.37
C ILE A 406 2.50 -24.28 3.66
N HIS A 407 3.34 -24.18 2.63
CA HIS A 407 4.07 -25.35 2.13
C HIS A 407 4.91 -26.00 3.26
N GLY A 408 5.01 -27.34 3.28
CA GLY A 408 5.69 -28.10 4.34
C GLY A 408 7.13 -27.62 4.65
N GLU A 409 7.48 -27.72 5.95
CA GLU A 409 8.64 -27.18 6.68
C GLU A 409 8.81 -25.64 6.62
N PRO A 410 8.81 -24.94 7.77
CA PRO A 410 9.00 -23.50 7.81
C PRO A 410 10.45 -23.17 7.46
N THR A 411 10.71 -22.61 6.28
CA THR A 411 11.97 -21.92 5.98
C THR A 411 12.03 -20.58 6.71
N CYS A 412 11.93 -20.60 8.04
CA CYS A 412 12.26 -19.45 8.87
C CYS A 412 12.62 -19.88 10.30
N GLY A 413 13.62 -20.77 10.40
CA GLY A 413 14.39 -20.93 11.63
C GLY A 413 15.35 -19.76 11.81
N MET A 414 15.43 -19.24 13.03
CA MET A 414 16.29 -18.11 13.42
C MET A 414 17.75 -18.29 12.99
N VAL A 415 18.43 -17.15 12.75
CA VAL A 415 19.89 -16.97 12.60
C VAL A 415 20.48 -17.34 11.22
N ASN A 416 20.12 -16.56 10.18
CA ASN A 416 21.02 -16.01 9.15
C ASN A 416 20.21 -15.53 7.93
N CYS A 417 19.75 -14.28 7.97
CA CYS A 417 19.38 -13.57 6.75
C CYS A 417 20.66 -12.90 6.20
N MET A 418 21.34 -13.57 5.27
CA MET A 418 22.18 -12.87 4.29
C MET A 418 21.25 -12.04 3.38
N PRO A 419 21.70 -10.88 2.87
CA PRO A 419 20.83 -9.94 2.19
C PRO A 419 20.37 -10.53 0.85
N PHE A 420 19.09 -10.91 0.78
CA PHE A 420 18.40 -11.13 -0.49
C PHE A 420 18.33 -9.79 -1.25
N ARG A 421 19.40 -9.46 -1.94
CA ARG A 421 19.38 -8.49 -3.04
C ARG A 421 18.63 -9.13 -4.20
N HIS A 422 17.63 -8.40 -4.71
CA HIS A 422 16.74 -8.74 -5.84
C HIS A 422 15.66 -9.79 -5.56
N MET A 423 14.54 -9.36 -4.98
CA MET A 423 13.26 -10.06 -5.17
C MET A 423 12.62 -9.57 -6.46
N SER A 424 12.76 -10.32 -7.54
CA SER A 424 11.68 -10.43 -8.53
C SER A 424 10.63 -11.34 -7.91
N HIS A 425 9.43 -10.81 -7.65
CA HIS A 425 8.14 -11.51 -7.51
C HIS A 425 8.24 -13.03 -7.24
N SER A 426 8.31 -13.46 -5.98
CA SER A 426 8.16 -14.86 -5.62
C SER A 426 6.67 -15.26 -5.69
N THR A 427 6.13 -15.18 -6.89
CA THR A 427 4.77 -15.56 -7.24
C THR A 427 4.90 -16.88 -7.98
N ARG A 428 4.32 -17.98 -7.46
CA ARG A 428 4.27 -19.23 -8.24
C ARG A 428 3.23 -19.02 -9.34
N TRP A 429 3.71 -18.81 -10.55
CA TRP A 429 2.89 -18.80 -11.75
C TRP A 429 2.63 -20.23 -12.21
N GLN A 430 1.53 -20.46 -12.90
CA GLN A 430 1.43 -21.63 -13.76
C GLN A 430 2.53 -21.51 -14.83
N GLU A 431 3.58 -22.34 -14.78
CA GLU A 431 4.47 -22.55 -15.93
C GLU A 431 3.64 -23.23 -17.01
N THR A 432 3.06 -22.44 -17.92
CA THR A 432 2.46 -22.98 -19.13
C THR A 432 3.59 -23.45 -20.03
N PRO A 433 3.58 -24.69 -20.55
CA PRO A 433 4.34 -25.01 -21.74
C PRO A 433 3.95 -23.98 -22.80
N GLU A 434 4.97 -23.38 -23.43
CA GLU A 434 4.93 -22.46 -24.57
C GLU A 434 3.52 -22.19 -25.14
N PHE A 435 3.07 -20.93 -25.05
CA PHE A 435 1.82 -20.42 -25.62
C PHE A 435 1.47 -21.12 -26.95
N LEU A 436 0.43 -21.95 -26.91
CA LEU A 436 -0.35 -22.30 -28.10
C LEU A 436 -0.95 -21.00 -28.64
N THR A 437 -0.71 -20.71 -29.92
CA THR A 437 -1.18 -19.49 -30.55
C THR A 437 -2.72 -19.43 -30.53
N PRO A 438 -3.36 -18.26 -30.73
CA PRO A 438 -4.82 -18.17 -30.85
C PRO A 438 -5.43 -19.02 -31.98
N ALA A 439 -4.61 -19.53 -32.91
CA ALA A 439 -5.02 -20.55 -33.88
C ALA A 439 -5.08 -21.92 -33.22
N ASP A 440 -4.03 -22.29 -32.48
CA ASP A 440 -3.92 -23.58 -31.79
C ASP A 440 -4.96 -23.76 -30.67
N GLN A 441 -5.35 -22.68 -29.96
CA GLN A 441 -6.44 -22.73 -28.97
C GLN A 441 -7.81 -22.99 -29.61
N ARG A 442 -8.03 -22.47 -30.82
CA ARG A 442 -9.26 -22.69 -31.58
C ARG A 442 -9.30 -24.13 -32.10
N ASP A 443 -8.18 -24.63 -32.60
CA ASP A 443 -8.06 -26.00 -33.11
C ASP A 443 -8.20 -27.03 -31.99
N GLN A 444 -7.67 -26.74 -30.79
CA GLN A 444 -7.87 -27.58 -29.61
C GLN A 444 -9.32 -27.55 -29.12
N TYR A 445 -9.95 -26.37 -29.03
CA TYR A 445 -11.36 -26.25 -28.68
C TYR A 445 -12.27 -26.95 -29.70
N GLU A 446 -12.00 -26.81 -31.00
CA GLU A 446 -12.72 -27.51 -32.06
C GLU A 446 -12.50 -29.04 -32.01
N ALA A 447 -11.31 -29.51 -31.63
CA ALA A 447 -11.02 -30.92 -31.41
C ALA A 447 -11.75 -31.48 -30.17
N GLU A 448 -11.79 -30.74 -29.07
CA GLU A 448 -12.51 -31.10 -27.85
C GLU A 448 -14.03 -31.12 -28.09
N VAL A 449 -14.57 -30.13 -28.80
CA VAL A 449 -15.99 -30.11 -29.21
C VAL A 449 -16.28 -31.27 -30.16
N ARG A 450 -15.41 -31.57 -31.12
CA ARG A 450 -15.58 -32.72 -32.03
C ARG A 450 -15.57 -34.05 -31.26
N ALA A 451 -14.64 -34.22 -30.32
CA ALA A 451 -14.56 -35.41 -29.48
C ALA A 451 -15.80 -35.56 -28.58
N ALA A 452 -16.32 -34.46 -28.04
CA ALA A 452 -17.55 -34.46 -27.24
C ALA A 452 -18.78 -34.84 -28.10
N VAL A 453 -18.88 -34.28 -29.32
CA VAL A 453 -19.95 -34.61 -30.28
C VAL A 453 -19.85 -36.06 -30.75
N GLU A 454 -18.64 -36.58 -31.00
CA GLU A 454 -18.42 -37.98 -31.37
C GLU A 454 -18.74 -38.94 -30.21
N ALA A 455 -18.41 -38.56 -28.97
CA ALA A 455 -18.78 -39.34 -27.77
C ALA A 455 -20.29 -39.37 -27.53
N GLU A 456 -20.98 -38.24 -27.72
CA GLU A 456 -22.44 -38.15 -27.61
C GLU A 456 -23.15 -38.90 -28.74
N ALA A 457 -22.62 -38.83 -29.97
CA ALA A 457 -23.11 -39.61 -31.10
C ALA A 457 -22.89 -41.11 -30.90
N ALA A 458 -21.76 -41.52 -30.33
CA ALA A 458 -21.47 -42.92 -30.00
C ALA A 458 -22.38 -43.43 -28.88
N SER A 459 -22.65 -42.64 -27.84
CA SER A 459 -23.63 -42.97 -26.79
C SER A 459 -25.01 -43.16 -27.39
N THR A 460 -25.46 -42.23 -28.23
CA THR A 460 -26.77 -42.27 -28.87
C THR A 460 -26.91 -43.47 -29.82
N LEU A 461 -25.83 -43.86 -30.50
CA LEU A 461 -25.80 -45.05 -31.38
C LEU A 461 -25.84 -46.36 -30.57
N VAL A 462 -25.11 -46.43 -29.45
CA VAL A 462 -25.13 -47.58 -28.55
C VAL A 462 -26.50 -47.76 -27.89
N ASP A 463 -27.15 -46.67 -27.48
CA ASP A 463 -28.48 -46.71 -26.90
C ASP A 463 -29.54 -47.12 -27.93
N LYS A 464 -29.46 -46.62 -29.17
CA LYS A 464 -30.32 -47.08 -30.27
C LYS A 464 -30.09 -48.53 -30.66
N LEU A 465 -28.84 -49.02 -30.62
CA LEU A 465 -28.53 -50.43 -30.89
C LEU A 465 -29.05 -51.36 -29.78
N ARG A 466 -29.14 -50.88 -28.54
CA ARG A 466 -29.78 -51.60 -27.42
C ARG A 466 -31.30 -51.59 -27.49
N GLU A 467 -31.91 -50.57 -28.09
CA GLU A 467 -33.35 -50.52 -28.37
C GLU A 467 -33.77 -51.45 -29.52
N VAL A 468 -32.84 -51.75 -30.44
CA VAL A 468 -33.07 -52.63 -31.60
C VAL A 468 -32.79 -54.11 -31.29
N GLN A 469 -31.97 -54.43 -30.28
CA GLN A 469 -31.80 -55.78 -29.72
C GLN A 469 -32.95 -56.16 -28.80
#